data_AF-A0A2N2ZDW8-F1
#
_entry.id   AF-A0A2N2ZDW8-F1
#
_cell.length_a   1.000
_cell.length_b   1.000
_cell.length_c   1.000
_cell.angle_alpha   90.00
_cell.angle_beta   90.00
_cell.angle_gamma   90.00
#
_symmetry.space_group_name_H-M   'P 1'
#
loop_
_entity.id
_entity.type
_entity.pdbx_description
1 polymer ?
#
loop_
_entity_poly.entity_id
_entity_poly.type
_entity_poly.pdbx_seq_one_letter_code
_entity_poly.pdbx_strand_id
1 'polypeptide(L)'
;QHKLTDNGLLVVNFYGFINGSRGRAARSLYKTLKQAKFDIHLIATPGEENERNLLFMSGKNELKAKQQIIHKMIYEMDLNFDDALLLTDDKPVLEHIYLEAALQWRKDYNEVNAKQFLR
;
A
#
# COMPACT_ATOMS: atom_id res chain seq x y z
N GLN A 1 -0.15 20.44 -12.54
CA GLN A 1 -1.50 20.85 -12.06
C GLN A 1 -1.82 20.07 -10.78
N HIS A 2 -2.05 20.74 -9.65
CA HIS A 2 -2.54 20.11 -8.42
C HIS A 2 -4.08 20.09 -8.44
N LYS A 3 -4.66 18.96 -8.88
CA LYS A 3 -6.12 18.79 -9.03
C LYS A 3 -6.83 18.43 -7.73
N LEU A 4 -6.09 17.90 -6.74
CA LEU A 4 -6.66 17.55 -5.45
C LEU A 4 -6.90 18.82 -4.63
N THR A 5 -8.11 19.02 -4.15
CA THR A 5 -8.43 20.12 -3.22
C THR A 5 -7.77 19.90 -1.87
N ASP A 6 -7.72 20.92 -1.02
CA ASP A 6 -7.08 20.81 0.30
C ASP A 6 -7.82 19.86 1.26
N ASN A 7 -9.09 19.60 0.99
CA ASN A 7 -9.91 18.58 1.67
C ASN A 7 -10.06 17.29 0.83
N GLY A 8 -9.38 17.20 -0.30
CA GLY A 8 -9.43 16.04 -1.18
C GLY A 8 -8.63 14.88 -0.60
N LEU A 9 -9.10 13.66 -0.85
CA LEU A 9 -8.45 12.44 -0.42
C LEU A 9 -7.99 11.65 -1.65
N LEU A 10 -6.73 11.24 -1.65
CA LEU A 10 -6.20 10.22 -2.52
C LEU A 10 -6.21 8.90 -1.76
N VAL A 11 -6.90 7.89 -2.30
CA VAL A 11 -6.88 6.53 -1.74
C VAL A 11 -6.22 5.61 -2.74
N VAL A 12 -5.15 4.94 -2.32
CA VAL A 12 -4.47 3.91 -3.14
C VAL A 12 -4.71 2.55 -2.50
N ASN A 13 -5.32 1.64 -3.25
CA ASN A 13 -5.40 0.24 -2.89
C ASN A 13 -4.16 -0.48 -3.43
N PHE A 14 -3.46 -1.21 -2.57
CA PHE A 14 -2.19 -1.85 -2.89
C PHE A 14 -2.10 -3.24 -2.25
N TYR A 15 -1.14 -4.05 -2.71
CA TYR A 15 -0.89 -5.39 -2.16
C TYR A 15 -0.65 -5.34 -0.65
N GLY A 16 -1.07 -6.38 0.08
CA GLY A 16 -1.05 -6.45 1.54
C GLY A 16 0.33 -6.50 2.21
N PHE A 17 1.41 -6.71 1.44
CA PHE A 17 2.75 -6.85 1.98
C PHE A 17 3.34 -5.52 2.44
N ILE A 18 3.85 -5.48 3.66
CA ILE A 18 4.60 -4.32 4.19
C ILE A 18 5.99 -4.71 4.68
N ASN A 19 6.28 -6.00 4.87
CA ASN A 19 7.55 -6.51 5.35
C ASN A 19 8.38 -7.18 4.25
N GLY A 20 9.70 -7.29 4.51
CA GLY A 20 10.64 -7.96 3.61
C GLY A 20 10.70 -7.36 2.19
N SER A 21 11.17 -8.18 1.23
CA SER A 21 11.27 -7.80 -0.19
C SER A 21 9.91 -7.49 -0.80
N ARG A 22 8.90 -8.29 -0.50
CA ARG A 22 7.52 -8.14 -1.02
C ARG A 22 6.87 -6.83 -0.57
N GLY A 23 7.21 -6.33 0.62
CA GLY A 23 6.72 -5.05 1.12
C GLY A 23 7.49 -3.83 0.61
N ARG A 24 8.62 -4.01 -0.09
CA ARG A 24 9.48 -2.91 -0.55
C ARG A 24 8.72 -1.92 -1.42
N ALA A 25 7.83 -2.40 -2.29
CA ALA A 25 6.99 -1.57 -3.14
C ALA A 25 6.04 -0.67 -2.33
N ALA A 26 5.38 -1.22 -1.31
CA ALA A 26 4.47 -0.48 -0.45
C ALA A 26 5.22 0.61 0.35
N ARG A 27 6.41 0.30 0.88
CA ARG A 27 7.26 1.28 1.59
C ARG A 27 7.81 2.36 0.64
N SER A 28 8.10 1.99 -0.61
CA SER A 28 8.53 2.95 -1.66
C SER A 28 7.38 3.89 -2.06
N LEU A 29 6.16 3.37 -2.18
CA LEU A 29 4.96 4.20 -2.40
C LEU A 29 4.73 5.15 -1.22
N TYR A 30 4.84 4.67 0.02
CA TYR A 30 4.73 5.51 1.23
C TYR A 30 5.75 6.66 1.20
N LYS A 31 7.03 6.34 0.97
CA LYS A 31 8.12 7.32 0.87
C LYS A 31 7.87 8.37 -0.20
N THR A 32 7.29 7.95 -1.33
CA THR A 32 6.94 8.84 -2.44
C THR A 32 5.78 9.78 -2.10
N LEU A 33 4.71 9.27 -1.48
CA LEU A 33 3.60 10.08 -1.01
C LEU A 33 4.06 11.08 0.07
N LYS A 34 4.96 10.66 0.96
CA LYS A 34 5.53 11.52 2.01
C LYS A 34 6.38 12.64 1.40
N GLN A 35 7.22 12.32 0.41
CA GLN A 35 7.98 13.31 -0.35
C GLN A 35 7.06 14.32 -1.06
N ALA A 36 5.91 13.86 -1.54
CA ALA A 36 4.87 14.71 -2.12
C ALA A 36 4.06 15.51 -1.06
N LYS A 37 4.47 15.45 0.22
CA LYS A 37 3.89 16.17 1.36
C LYS A 37 2.44 15.81 1.67
N PHE A 38 2.06 14.56 1.40
CA PHE A 38 0.81 14.03 1.92
C PHE A 38 0.96 13.64 3.39
N ASP A 39 -0.08 13.90 4.17
CA ASP A 39 -0.35 13.15 5.38
C ASP A 39 -0.95 11.78 5.00
N ILE A 40 -0.48 10.72 5.65
CA ILE A 40 -0.73 9.34 5.21
C ILE A 40 -1.18 8.49 6.39
N HIS A 41 -2.38 7.94 6.27
CA HIS A 41 -2.87 6.86 7.11
C HIS A 41 -2.79 5.55 6.32
N LEU A 42 -1.90 4.65 6.76
CA LEU A 42 -1.75 3.32 6.16
C LEU A 42 -2.61 2.31 6.92
N ILE A 43 -3.61 1.75 6.24
CA ILE A 43 -4.57 0.82 6.82
C ILE A 43 -4.41 -0.56 6.21
N ALA A 44 -4.33 -1.58 7.06
CA ALA A 44 -4.39 -2.98 6.67
C ALA A 44 -5.83 -3.49 6.74
N THR A 45 -6.32 -4.10 5.65
CA THR A 45 -7.54 -4.91 5.73
C THR A 45 -7.28 -6.16 6.59
N PRO A 46 -8.32 -6.87 7.06
CA PRO A 46 -8.13 -8.07 7.87
C PRO A 46 -7.37 -9.17 7.11
N GLY A 47 -6.70 -10.07 7.86
CA GLY A 47 -5.94 -11.20 7.33
C GLY A 47 -4.42 -11.04 7.42
N GLU A 48 -3.70 -12.06 6.94
CA GLU A 48 -2.24 -12.05 6.82
C GLU A 48 -1.78 -11.21 5.61
N GLU A 49 -0.48 -10.92 5.50
CA GLU A 49 0.05 -10.04 4.44
C GLU A 49 -0.33 -10.46 3.01
N ASN A 50 -0.40 -11.76 2.73
CA ASN A 50 -0.76 -12.30 1.43
C ASN A 50 -2.29 -12.38 1.20
N GLU A 51 -3.09 -12.20 2.25
CA GLU A 51 -4.56 -12.30 2.21
C GLU A 51 -5.24 -10.94 2.34
N ARG A 52 -4.48 -9.89 2.69
CA ARG A 52 -4.97 -8.53 2.91
C ARG A 52 -4.55 -7.57 1.80
N ASN A 53 -5.10 -6.37 1.87
CA ASN A 53 -4.66 -5.21 1.11
C ASN A 53 -4.14 -4.12 2.07
N LEU A 54 -3.35 -3.23 1.50
CA LEU A 54 -2.96 -1.96 2.10
C LEU A 54 -3.74 -0.83 1.45
N LEU A 55 -4.39 -0.01 2.27
CA LEU A 55 -5.06 1.21 1.84
C LEU A 55 -4.23 2.41 2.30
N PHE A 56 -3.68 3.15 1.35
CA PHE A 56 -3.02 4.43 1.61
C PHE A 56 -4.06 5.54 1.53
N MET A 57 -4.51 6.02 2.68
CA MET A 57 -5.36 7.20 2.74
C MET A 57 -4.45 8.43 2.85
N SER A 58 -4.44 9.27 1.82
CA SER A 58 -3.49 10.38 1.69
C SER A 58 -4.21 11.71 1.47
N GLY A 59 -3.94 12.70 2.32
CA GLY A 59 -4.51 14.05 2.25
C GLY A 59 -3.42 15.13 2.27
N LYS A 60 -3.70 16.31 1.72
CA LYS A 60 -2.75 17.45 1.80
C LYS A 60 -2.61 18.00 3.23
N ASN A 61 -3.71 17.94 3.98
CA ASN A 61 -3.79 18.34 5.37
C ASN A 61 -3.86 17.11 6.26
N GLU A 62 -3.63 17.33 7.56
CA GLU A 62 -3.76 16.31 8.61
C GLU A 62 -5.12 15.59 8.51
N LEU A 63 -5.07 14.27 8.40
CA LEU A 63 -6.23 13.40 8.30
C LEU A 63 -6.78 13.13 9.70
N LYS A 64 -7.97 13.64 9.98
CA LYS A 64 -8.68 13.41 11.25
C LYS A 64 -9.79 12.40 11.04
N ALA A 65 -9.66 11.25 11.69
CA ALA A 65 -10.74 10.27 11.73
C ALA A 65 -11.88 10.82 12.60
N LYS A 66 -13.05 11.05 11.99
CA LYS A 66 -14.27 11.46 12.71
C LYS A 66 -14.90 10.31 13.49
N GLN A 67 -14.54 9.08 13.15
CA GLN A 67 -15.05 7.84 13.70
C GLN A 67 -13.87 6.95 14.09
N GLN A 68 -14.11 6.00 14.99
CA GLN A 68 -13.10 5.03 15.36
C GLN A 68 -12.66 4.22 14.13
N ILE A 69 -11.34 4.14 13.91
CA ILE A 69 -10.77 3.30 12.87
C ILE A 69 -10.89 1.85 13.34
N ILE A 70 -11.69 1.05 12.64
CA ILE A 70 -11.96 -0.36 12.97
C ILE A 70 -10.90 -1.32 12.43
N HIS A 71 -10.07 -0.86 11.49
CA HIS A 71 -9.03 -1.66 10.85
C HIS A 71 -7.66 -1.38 11.47
N LYS A 72 -6.71 -2.30 11.29
CA LYS A 72 -5.36 -2.16 11.81
C LYS A 72 -4.63 -1.02 11.09
N MET A 73 -4.30 0.02 11.84
CA MET A 73 -3.39 1.08 11.42
C MET A 73 -1.95 0.59 11.48
N ILE A 74 -1.16 0.91 10.47
CA ILE A 74 0.29 0.70 10.46
C ILE A 74 0.93 2.08 10.62
N TYR A 75 1.65 2.27 11.71
CA TYR A 75 2.28 3.55 12.03
C TYR A 75 3.63 3.69 11.34
N GLU A 76 3.98 4.91 10.93
CA GLU A 76 5.26 5.22 10.27
C GLU A 76 6.46 4.77 11.11
N MET A 77 6.37 4.90 12.44
CA MET A 77 7.41 4.50 13.38
C MET A 77 7.68 2.99 13.43
N ASP A 78 6.75 2.17 12.95
CA ASP A 78 6.88 0.71 12.89
C ASP A 78 7.45 0.24 11.54
N LEU A 79 7.76 1.16 10.63
CA LEU A 79 8.21 0.86 9.27
C LEU A 79 9.72 1.08 9.11
N ASN A 80 10.37 0.14 8.41
CA ASN A 80 11.75 0.30 7.96
C ASN A 80 11.79 0.78 6.50
N PHE A 81 12.34 1.98 6.26
CA PHE A 81 12.45 2.58 4.92
C PHE A 81 13.85 2.46 4.28
N ASP A 82 14.77 1.70 4.85
CA ASP A 82 16.17 1.59 4.40
C ASP A 82 16.28 1.14 2.94
N ASP A 83 15.44 0.18 2.54
CA ASP A 83 15.40 -0.36 1.16
C ASP A 83 14.34 0.31 0.27
N ALA A 84 13.58 1.27 0.81
CA ALA A 84 12.50 1.96 0.12
C ALA A 84 13.06 3.00 -0.88
N LEU A 85 12.53 2.94 -2.11
CA LEU A 85 12.92 3.83 -3.19
C LEU A 85 11.98 5.04 -3.24
N LEU A 86 12.52 6.20 -3.62
CA LEU A 86 11.69 7.31 -4.07
C LEU A 86 11.33 7.04 -5.54
N LEU A 87 10.04 6.92 -5.83
CA LEU A 87 9.53 6.63 -7.16
C LEU A 87 9.41 7.93 -7.96
N THR A 88 9.98 7.95 -9.15
CA THR A 88 10.04 9.13 -10.03
C THR A 88 9.88 8.71 -11.48
N ASP A 89 9.40 9.62 -12.33
CA ASP A 89 9.08 9.32 -13.74
C ASP A 89 10.31 8.90 -14.56
N ASP A 90 11.50 9.39 -14.20
CA ASP A 90 12.78 9.00 -14.81
C ASP A 90 13.22 7.56 -14.42
N LYS A 91 12.57 6.96 -13.42
CA LYS A 91 12.87 5.63 -12.90
C LYS A 91 11.58 4.84 -12.62
N PRO A 92 10.86 4.38 -13.67
CA PRO A 92 9.63 3.60 -13.53
C PRO A 92 9.94 2.16 -13.10
N VAL A 93 10.27 1.99 -11.82
CA VAL A 93 10.69 0.69 -11.25
C VAL A 93 9.62 0.04 -10.40
N LEU A 94 8.46 0.67 -10.23
CA LEU A 94 7.38 0.20 -9.34
C LEU A 94 6.94 -1.22 -9.70
N GLU A 95 6.73 -1.48 -11.00
CA GLU A 95 6.31 -2.76 -11.56
C GLU A 95 7.32 -3.88 -11.29
N HIS A 96 8.61 -3.53 -11.29
CA HIS A 96 9.67 -4.48 -11.01
C HIS A 96 9.70 -4.84 -9.52
N ILE A 97 9.55 -3.85 -8.64
CA ILE A 97 9.66 -4.07 -7.19
C ILE A 97 8.42 -4.68 -6.56
N TYR A 98 7.22 -4.53 -7.14
CA TYR A 98 6.03 -5.23 -6.63
C TYR A 98 5.84 -6.64 -7.23
N LEU A 99 6.67 -7.05 -8.19
CA LEU A 99 6.47 -8.29 -8.95
C LEU A 99 6.29 -9.52 -8.03
N GLU A 100 7.10 -9.66 -6.99
CA GLU A 100 6.98 -10.79 -6.04
C GLU A 100 5.62 -10.79 -5.31
N ALA A 101 5.14 -9.63 -4.89
CA ALA A 101 3.84 -9.48 -4.26
C ALA A 101 2.70 -9.83 -5.23
N ALA A 102 2.79 -9.35 -6.47
CA ALA A 102 1.80 -9.65 -7.51
C ALA A 102 1.76 -11.14 -7.87
N LEU A 103 2.92 -11.79 -7.98
CA LEU A 103 3.01 -13.23 -8.24
C LEU A 103 2.40 -14.04 -7.10
N GLN A 104 2.67 -13.68 -5.83
CA GLN A 104 2.07 -14.35 -4.69
C GLN A 104 0.55 -14.16 -4.67
N TRP A 105 0.06 -12.93 -4.87
CA TRP A 105 -1.37 -12.65 -4.94
C TRP A 105 -2.06 -13.47 -6.03
N ARG A 106 -1.44 -13.54 -7.22
CA ARG A 106 -1.98 -14.32 -8.35
C ARG A 106 -1.99 -15.81 -8.07
N LYS A 107 -0.95 -16.33 -7.43
CA LYS A 107 -0.86 -17.73 -7.00
C LYS A 107 -1.99 -18.06 -6.02
N ASP A 108 -2.14 -17.26 -4.97
CA ASP A 108 -3.13 -17.50 -3.91
C ASP A 108 -4.56 -17.44 -4.46
N TYR A 109 -4.83 -16.44 -5.32
CA TYR A 109 -6.10 -16.34 -6.04
C TYR A 109 -6.39 -17.59 -6.88
N ASN A 110 -5.41 -18.06 -7.65
CA ASN A 110 -5.58 -19.24 -8.49
C ASN A 110 -5.79 -20.50 -7.66
N GLU A 111 -5.09 -20.69 -6.54
CA GLU A 111 -5.26 -21.86 -5.68
C GLU A 111 -6.65 -21.91 -5.05
N VAL A 112 -7.20 -20.77 -4.63
CA VAL A 112 -8.57 -20.69 -4.10
C VAL A 112 -9.60 -21.01 -5.19
N ASN A 113 -9.47 -20.40 -6.36
CA ASN A 113 -10.45 -20.55 -7.43
C ASN A 113 -10.37 -21.91 -8.14
N ALA A 114 -9.16 -22.44 -8.41
CA ALA A 114 -8.98 -23.73 -9.07
C ALA A 114 -9.62 -24.88 -8.28
N LYS A 115 -9.59 -24.82 -6.94
CA LYS A 115 -10.30 -25.79 -6.08
C LYS A 115 -11.81 -25.81 -6.31
N GLN A 116 -12.41 -24.73 -6.79
CA GLN A 116 -13.84 -24.67 -7.10
C GLN A 116 -14.16 -25.25 -8.49
N PHE A 117 -13.21 -25.21 -9.43
CA PHE A 117 -13.39 -25.71 -10.80
C PHE A 117 -13.01 -27.19 -10.98
N LEU A 118 -12.20 -27.75 -10.08
CA LEU A 118 -11.77 -29.16 -10.10
C LEU A 118 -12.65 -30.07 -9.22
N ARG A 119 -13.84 -29.60 -8.84
CA ARG A 119 -14.86 -30.39 -8.14
C ARG A 119 -15.86 -31.00 -9.12
#